data_AF-A0AB33IHS6-F1
#
_entry.id   AF-A0AB33IHS6-F1
#
_cell.length_a   1.000
_cell.length_b   1.000
_cell.length_c   1.000
_cell.angle_alpha   90.00
_cell.angle_beta   90.00
_cell.angle_gamma   90.00
#
_symmetry.space_group_name_H-M   'P 1'
#
loop_
_entity.id
_entity.type
_entity.pdbx_description
1 polymer ?
#
loop_
_entity_poly.entity_id
_entity_poly.type
_entity_poly.pdbx_seq_one_letter_code
_entity_poly.pdbx_strand_id
1 'polypeptide(L)'
;MNPEKRERSNFAERPGNSNLSVKLPVPSVKSGKDAPEGVVDDGVIDWSLVLRFWVQPMVDEHEQRVYAPCAVFLDNTWVRVGSVGSLRCVRIVCQRMAAIHDKGVSDETLPAIPGALNPNDMIVDVFPSDLADCLPGDPWWWDERHKTFKLNLAALGSDLALGLLERDLTEAGKIELLDVALEYIETLFRSCDTIQPHLARSYLEKTRQAALIWIRETSFPTDGLETPEDDGRMLVDEIRRDGVTADEALILLQKQIEALYQDPCWPYGRLVKGQEDRALRAYNAGADRIIYFTQKELG
;
A
#
# COMPACT_ATOMS: atom_id res chain seq x y z
N MET A 1 -18.24 -35.33 -38.57
CA MET A 1 -19.62 -35.02 -38.14
C MET A 1 -19.99 -36.07 -37.10
N ASN A 2 -20.22 -35.80 -35.83
CA ASN A 2 -20.45 -34.56 -35.08
C ASN A 2 -20.03 -34.87 -33.61
N PRO A 3 -19.31 -34.00 -32.90
CA PRO A 3 -19.02 -34.16 -31.47
C PRO A 3 -20.15 -33.55 -30.64
N GLU A 4 -20.65 -34.25 -29.62
CA GLU A 4 -21.57 -33.65 -28.65
C GLU A 4 -21.03 -33.81 -27.22
N LYS A 5 -20.72 -32.62 -26.65
CA LYS A 5 -21.00 -32.12 -25.29
C LYS A 5 -20.19 -32.76 -24.15
N ARG A 6 -19.07 -32.13 -23.78
CA ARG A 6 -18.91 -31.00 -22.81
C ARG A 6 -19.07 -31.43 -21.34
N GLU A 7 -17.90 -31.67 -20.74
CA GLU A 7 -17.42 -31.16 -19.44
C GLU A 7 -18.42 -31.04 -18.30
N ARG A 8 -18.29 -31.98 -17.36
CA ARG A 8 -18.77 -31.82 -15.99
C ARG A 8 -17.79 -30.91 -15.25
N SER A 9 -18.28 -29.76 -14.78
CA SER A 9 -17.58 -28.91 -13.82
C SER A 9 -17.39 -29.68 -12.51
N ASN A 10 -16.17 -30.13 -12.24
CA ASN A 10 -15.80 -30.67 -10.93
C ASN A 10 -15.31 -29.50 -10.05
N PHE A 11 -16.24 -28.66 -9.60
CA PHE A 11 -16.02 -27.89 -8.38
C PHE A 11 -16.41 -28.79 -7.19
N ALA A 12 -15.50 -28.87 -6.23
CA ALA A 12 -15.44 -29.90 -5.19
C ALA A 12 -16.74 -30.14 -4.39
N GLU A 13 -16.92 -31.38 -3.95
CA GLU A 13 -18.00 -31.80 -3.03
C GLU A 13 -17.97 -31.01 -1.71
N ARG A 14 -19.13 -30.45 -1.36
CA ARG A 14 -19.36 -29.55 -0.21
C ARG A 14 -19.39 -30.32 1.12
N PRO A 15 -18.73 -29.85 2.18
CA PRO A 15 -19.07 -30.24 3.55
C PRO A 15 -20.14 -29.28 4.13
N GLY A 16 -21.23 -29.84 4.66
CA GLY A 16 -22.10 -29.18 5.67
C GLY A 16 -23.11 -28.13 5.19
N ASN A 17 -24.39 -28.52 5.07
CA ASN A 17 -25.47 -27.77 4.44
C ASN A 17 -26.23 -26.76 5.35
N SER A 18 -25.62 -26.17 6.39
CA SER A 18 -26.37 -25.34 7.37
C SER A 18 -26.12 -23.82 7.34
N ASN A 19 -25.08 -23.33 6.67
CA ASN A 19 -24.60 -21.95 6.88
C ASN A 19 -24.73 -21.04 5.65
N LEU A 20 -25.23 -21.56 4.51
CA LEU A 20 -25.27 -20.81 3.24
C LEU A 20 -26.48 -19.88 3.10
N SER A 21 -27.48 -19.99 3.99
CA SER A 21 -28.65 -19.10 4.04
C SER A 21 -28.41 -17.81 4.82
N VAL A 22 -27.24 -17.66 5.45
CA VAL A 22 -26.85 -16.47 6.20
C VAL A 22 -26.66 -15.31 5.23
N LYS A 23 -27.24 -14.15 5.56
CA LYS A 23 -27.01 -12.92 4.81
C LYS A 23 -25.61 -12.40 5.12
N LEU A 24 -24.88 -12.03 4.08
CA LEU A 24 -23.60 -11.39 4.25
C LEU A 24 -23.80 -9.97 4.83
N PRO A 25 -22.90 -9.51 5.71
CA PRO A 25 -22.97 -8.17 6.27
C PRO A 25 -22.84 -7.14 5.14
N VAL A 26 -23.78 -6.19 5.12
CA VAL A 26 -23.79 -5.10 4.14
C VAL A 26 -22.86 -3.99 4.64
N PRO A 27 -21.85 -3.57 3.84
CA PRO A 27 -20.93 -2.52 4.24
C PRO A 27 -21.68 -1.18 4.35
N SER A 28 -21.53 -0.52 5.49
CA SER A 28 -22.16 0.76 5.81
C SER A 28 -21.15 1.85 6.14
N VAL A 29 -19.96 1.49 6.61
CA VAL A 29 -18.87 2.43 6.94
C VAL A 29 -18.03 2.68 5.70
N LYS A 30 -18.17 3.88 5.13
CA LYS A 30 -17.47 4.34 3.91
C LYS A 30 -16.39 5.38 4.18
N SER A 31 -16.42 5.96 5.37
CA SER A 31 -15.48 6.95 5.88
C SER A 31 -15.37 6.76 7.39
N GLY A 32 -14.22 7.09 7.97
CA GLY A 32 -14.04 7.16 9.41
C GLY A 32 -14.90 8.22 10.09
N LYS A 33 -15.48 9.17 9.33
CA LYS A 33 -16.47 10.13 9.85
C LYS A 33 -17.81 9.50 10.17
N ASP A 34 -18.14 8.40 9.49
CA ASP A 34 -19.44 7.71 9.61
C ASP A 34 -19.38 6.56 10.63
N ALA A 35 -18.20 6.31 11.19
CA ALA A 35 -17.92 5.15 12.00
C ALA A 35 -18.36 5.35 13.46
N PRO A 36 -18.86 4.29 14.11
CA PRO A 36 -19.16 4.33 15.55
C PRO A 36 -17.88 4.56 16.37
N GLU A 37 -18.04 5.19 17.54
CA GLU A 37 -16.94 5.28 18.50
C GLU A 37 -16.53 3.87 18.95
N GLY A 38 -15.25 3.53 18.82
CA GLY A 38 -14.75 2.25 19.30
C GLY A 38 -13.92 1.49 18.27
N VAL A 39 -14.00 0.16 18.36
CA VAL A 39 -13.50 -0.78 17.37
C VAL A 39 -14.63 -1.10 16.41
N VAL A 40 -14.40 -0.86 15.13
CA VAL A 40 -15.34 -1.11 14.05
C VAL A 40 -15.21 -2.55 13.59
N ASP A 41 -16.34 -3.21 13.40
CA ASP A 41 -16.40 -4.55 12.85
C ASP A 41 -15.97 -4.56 11.38
N ASP A 42 -15.08 -5.47 10.98
CA ASP A 42 -14.63 -5.56 9.59
C ASP A 42 -15.73 -5.87 8.57
N GLY A 43 -16.85 -6.46 8.98
CA GLY A 43 -17.96 -6.85 8.10
C GLY A 43 -18.75 -5.64 7.59
N VAL A 44 -18.76 -4.56 8.37
CA VAL A 44 -19.49 -3.33 8.03
C VAL A 44 -18.64 -2.29 7.29
N ILE A 45 -17.34 -2.54 7.12
CA ILE A 45 -16.41 -1.65 6.42
C ILE A 45 -16.49 -1.89 4.90
N ASP A 46 -16.61 -0.80 4.14
CA ASP A 46 -16.47 -0.85 2.68
C ASP A 46 -14.98 -0.88 2.28
N TRP A 47 -14.44 -2.09 2.14
CA TRP A 47 -13.01 -2.32 1.88
C TRP A 47 -12.54 -1.81 0.51
N SER A 48 -13.44 -1.57 -0.46
CA SER A 48 -13.05 -0.91 -1.71
C SER A 48 -12.69 0.56 -1.51
N LEU A 49 -13.11 1.17 -0.39
CA LEU A 49 -12.80 2.55 -0.02
C LEU A 49 -11.65 2.65 0.99
N VAL A 50 -11.09 1.52 1.41
CA VAL A 50 -9.92 1.47 2.28
C VAL A 50 -8.66 1.51 1.42
N LEU A 51 -7.80 2.48 1.72
CA LEU A 51 -6.50 2.66 1.07
C LEU A 51 -5.45 1.70 1.66
N ARG A 52 -5.36 1.64 2.99
CA ARG A 52 -4.33 0.88 3.71
C ARG A 52 -4.71 0.67 5.17
N PHE A 53 -4.01 -0.24 5.83
CA PHE A 53 -3.97 -0.31 7.28
C PHE A 53 -2.88 0.60 7.84
N TRP A 54 -3.08 1.02 9.08
CA TRP A 54 -2.17 1.89 9.81
C TRP A 54 -2.01 1.41 11.27
N VAL A 55 -0.77 1.38 11.77
CA VAL A 55 -0.45 1.33 13.20
C VAL A 55 -0.38 2.74 13.81
N GLN A 56 -1.49 3.19 14.42
CA GLN A 56 -1.63 4.54 15.00
C GLN A 56 -1.02 4.60 16.42
N PRO A 57 -0.06 5.49 16.71
CA PRO A 57 0.36 5.78 18.08
C PRO A 57 -0.74 6.54 18.84
N MET A 58 -0.99 6.11 20.08
CA MET A 58 -1.97 6.68 21.01
C MET A 58 -1.39 6.75 22.42
N VAL A 59 -2.15 7.36 23.33
CA VAL A 59 -1.84 7.45 24.75
C VAL A 59 -3.02 6.86 25.52
N ASP A 60 -2.76 5.99 26.49
CA ASP A 60 -3.79 5.42 27.36
C ASP A 60 -4.14 6.34 28.55
N GLU A 61 -5.06 5.88 29.40
CA GLU A 61 -5.51 6.61 30.60
C GLU A 61 -4.40 6.84 31.64
N HIS A 62 -3.25 6.16 31.49
CA HIS A 62 -2.09 6.24 32.37
C HIS A 62 -0.90 6.97 31.72
N GLU A 63 -1.15 7.72 30.65
CA GLU A 63 -0.13 8.43 29.86
C GLU A 63 0.93 7.51 29.22
N GLN A 64 0.66 6.20 29.12
CA GLN A 64 1.56 5.26 28.47
C GLN A 64 1.32 5.22 26.96
N ARG A 65 2.41 5.07 26.20
CA ARG A 65 2.34 4.94 24.74
C ARG A 65 1.77 3.58 24.36
N VAL A 66 0.61 3.61 23.73
CA VAL A 66 -0.08 2.43 23.18
C VAL A 66 -0.29 2.62 21.68
N TYR A 67 -0.69 1.56 20.99
CA TYR A 67 -0.89 1.59 19.54
C TYR A 67 -2.26 1.02 19.19
N ALA A 68 -2.86 1.48 18.09
CA ALA A 68 -4.13 0.98 17.59
C ALA A 68 -4.01 0.54 16.13
N PRO A 69 -4.59 -0.62 15.76
CA PRO A 69 -4.70 -1.02 14.36
C PRO A 69 -5.86 -0.25 13.73
N CYS A 70 -5.58 0.47 12.65
CA CYS A 70 -6.55 1.35 11.99
C CYS A 70 -6.68 1.01 10.51
N ALA A 71 -7.88 1.12 9.95
CA ALA A 71 -8.11 1.15 8.51
C ALA A 71 -8.24 2.61 8.07
N VAL A 72 -7.50 2.99 7.03
CA VAL A 72 -7.47 4.35 6.46
C VAL A 72 -8.24 4.37 5.16
N PHE A 73 -9.23 5.25 5.05
CA PHE A 73 -10.07 5.42 3.88
C PHE A 73 -9.39 6.33 2.83
N LEU A 74 -9.88 6.26 1.59
CA LEU A 74 -9.41 7.10 0.48
C LEU A 74 -9.58 8.61 0.74
N ASP A 75 -10.51 9.02 1.60
CA ASP A 75 -10.71 10.41 2.04
C ASP A 75 -9.78 10.84 3.20
N ASN A 76 -8.80 9.99 3.52
CA ASN A 76 -7.80 10.17 4.58
C ASN A 76 -8.38 10.20 6.01
N THR A 77 -9.61 9.71 6.20
CA THR A 77 -10.16 9.41 7.53
C THR A 77 -9.80 7.99 7.94
N TRP A 78 -9.95 7.65 9.22
CA TRP A 78 -9.57 6.32 9.72
C TRP A 78 -10.49 5.82 10.83
N VAL A 79 -10.48 4.50 11.04
CA VAL A 79 -11.23 3.81 12.10
C VAL A 79 -10.35 2.76 12.76
N ARG A 80 -10.57 2.49 14.06
CA ARG A 80 -9.92 1.35 14.72
C ARG A 80 -10.60 0.06 14.32
N VAL A 81 -9.82 -0.94 13.94
CA VAL A 81 -10.31 -2.27 13.53
C VAL A 81 -9.91 -3.38 14.50
N GLY A 82 -9.31 -3.01 15.64
CA GLY A 82 -8.90 -3.94 16.67
C GLY A 82 -8.52 -3.25 17.96
N SER A 83 -8.24 -4.05 18.99
CA SER A 83 -7.89 -3.56 20.32
C SER A 83 -6.56 -2.81 20.33
N VAL A 84 -6.46 -1.81 21.21
CA VAL A 84 -5.18 -1.13 21.47
C VAL A 84 -4.21 -2.07 22.19
N GLY A 85 -2.92 -1.88 21.98
CA GLY A 85 -1.91 -2.71 22.65
C GLY A 85 -0.48 -2.31 22.35
N SER A 86 0.45 -3.23 22.59
CA SER A 86 1.85 -3.03 22.24
C SER A 86 2.06 -2.95 20.72
N LEU A 87 3.10 -2.24 20.28
CA LEU A 87 3.45 -2.08 18.87
C LEU A 87 3.51 -3.42 18.12
N ARG A 88 4.16 -4.42 18.74
CA ARG A 88 4.29 -5.76 18.15
C ARG A 88 2.94 -6.44 17.96
N CYS A 89 2.06 -6.37 18.95
CA CYS A 89 0.72 -6.97 18.86
C CYS A 89 -0.09 -6.32 17.75
N VAL A 90 -0.05 -4.99 17.67
CA VAL A 90 -0.84 -4.22 16.69
C VAL A 90 -0.33 -4.45 15.27
N ARG A 91 0.99 -4.52 15.05
CA ARG A 91 1.57 -4.88 13.75
C ARG A 91 1.08 -6.24 13.25
N ILE A 92 1.04 -7.24 14.13
CA ILE A 92 0.53 -8.58 13.78
C ILE A 92 -0.95 -8.51 13.38
N VAL A 93 -1.75 -7.71 14.07
CA VAL A 93 -3.17 -7.50 13.71
C VAL A 93 -3.27 -6.83 12.34
N CYS A 94 -2.57 -5.72 12.11
CA CYS A 94 -2.58 -5.04 10.81
C CYS A 94 -2.13 -5.95 9.67
N GLN A 95 -1.09 -6.76 9.86
CA GLN A 95 -0.60 -7.70 8.85
C GLN A 95 -1.60 -8.82 8.55
N ARG A 96 -2.29 -9.34 9.58
CA ARG A 96 -3.36 -10.34 9.37
C ARG A 96 -4.53 -9.73 8.60
N MET A 97 -4.98 -8.54 9.00
CA MET A 97 -6.08 -7.84 8.33
C MET A 97 -5.71 -7.46 6.89
N ALA A 98 -4.48 -6.99 6.67
CA ALA A 98 -3.93 -6.75 5.35
C ALA A 98 -4.00 -7.98 4.44
N ALA A 99 -3.62 -9.16 4.95
CA ALA A 99 -3.69 -10.39 4.19
C ALA A 99 -5.14 -10.84 3.87
N ILE A 100 -6.10 -10.56 4.76
CA ILE A 100 -7.52 -10.89 4.54
C ILE A 100 -8.16 -9.93 3.54
N HIS A 101 -7.87 -8.63 3.69
CA HIS A 101 -8.54 -7.56 2.96
C HIS A 101 -7.80 -7.09 1.72
N ASP A 102 -6.58 -7.61 1.51
CA ASP A 102 -5.67 -7.24 0.44
C ASP A 102 -5.36 -5.74 0.41
N LYS A 103 -4.71 -5.28 1.48
CA LYS A 103 -4.35 -3.87 1.67
C LYS A 103 -2.93 -3.76 2.23
N GLY A 104 -2.21 -2.72 1.82
CA GLY A 104 -0.91 -2.39 2.42
C GLY A 104 -1.02 -2.03 3.91
N VAL A 105 0.09 -2.16 4.65
CA VAL A 105 0.20 -1.71 6.05
C VAL A 105 1.21 -0.57 6.14
N SER A 106 0.83 0.56 6.70
CA SER A 106 1.72 1.67 7.01
C SER A 106 1.95 1.79 8.52
N ASP A 107 3.15 2.18 8.92
CA ASP A 107 3.53 2.29 10.32
C ASP A 107 3.97 3.73 10.66
N GLU A 108 3.10 4.51 11.33
CA GLU A 108 3.47 5.85 11.79
C GLU A 108 4.19 5.86 13.15
N THR A 109 4.66 4.72 13.66
CA THR A 109 5.68 4.74 14.71
C THR A 109 7.05 5.17 14.19
N LEU A 110 7.22 5.11 12.88
CA LEU A 110 8.36 5.65 12.16
C LEU A 110 8.07 7.13 11.81
N PRO A 111 9.09 8.00 11.71
CA PRO A 111 8.90 9.43 11.45
C PRO A 111 7.96 9.64 10.26
N ALA A 112 7.05 10.62 10.38
CA ALA A 112 5.99 10.89 9.41
C ALA A 112 6.56 10.97 7.99
N ILE A 113 5.80 10.43 7.01
CA ILE A 113 6.10 10.70 5.60
C ILE A 113 6.01 12.23 5.46
N PRO A 114 7.09 12.90 5.04
CA PRO A 114 7.06 14.34 4.82
C PRO A 114 5.94 14.63 3.82
N GLY A 115 5.13 15.65 4.10
CA GLY A 115 4.06 16.07 3.19
C GLY A 115 4.60 16.36 1.79
N ALA A 116 3.69 16.43 0.80
CA ALA A 116 4.03 16.67 -0.60
C ALA A 116 5.12 17.75 -0.74
N LEU A 117 6.25 17.37 -1.32
CA LEU A 117 7.38 18.28 -1.54
C LEU A 117 6.96 19.33 -2.57
N ASN A 118 7.11 20.61 -2.24
CA ASN A 118 6.92 21.69 -3.19
C ASN A 118 8.11 21.68 -4.16
N PRO A 119 7.91 21.43 -5.48
CA PRO A 119 9.02 21.32 -6.43
C PRO A 119 9.93 22.55 -6.47
N ASN A 120 9.38 23.75 -6.23
CA ASN A 120 10.14 24.99 -6.25
C ASN A 120 11.11 25.11 -5.05
N ASP A 121 10.78 24.46 -3.93
CA ASP A 121 11.62 24.49 -2.72
C ASP A 121 12.74 23.43 -2.76
N MET A 122 12.74 22.56 -3.77
CA MET A 122 13.69 21.46 -3.95
C MET A 122 14.82 21.80 -4.93
N ILE A 123 14.80 22.98 -5.52
CA ILE A 123 15.79 23.46 -6.49
C ILE A 123 16.71 24.45 -5.80
N VAL A 124 18.02 24.21 -5.88
CA VAL A 124 19.05 25.08 -5.29
C VAL A 124 19.99 25.57 -6.38
N ASP A 125 20.31 26.87 -6.36
CA ASP A 125 21.23 27.49 -7.32
C ASP A 125 22.68 27.29 -6.87
N VAL A 126 23.53 26.85 -7.80
CA VAL A 126 24.96 26.62 -7.61
C VAL A 126 25.73 27.27 -8.75
N PHE A 127 26.79 28.02 -8.44
CA PHE A 127 27.59 28.69 -9.46
C PHE A 127 28.63 27.75 -10.09
N PRO A 128 29.00 27.98 -11.37
CA PRO A 128 29.81 27.03 -12.13
C PRO A 128 31.28 27.03 -11.71
N SER A 129 31.75 28.13 -11.11
CA SER A 129 33.10 28.30 -10.55
C SER A 129 33.36 27.42 -9.32
N ASP A 130 32.31 26.83 -8.75
CA ASP A 130 32.34 26.26 -7.41
C ASP A 130 32.17 24.73 -7.41
N LEU A 131 32.00 24.16 -8.61
CA LEU A 131 31.93 22.73 -8.84
C LEU A 131 33.34 22.24 -9.20
N ALA A 132 33.89 21.31 -8.44
CA ALA A 132 35.14 20.64 -8.81
C ALA A 132 34.96 19.86 -10.13
N ASP A 133 36.06 19.54 -10.83
CA ASP A 133 36.11 18.94 -12.19
C ASP A 133 35.38 17.59 -12.37
N CYS A 134 34.63 17.12 -11.38
CA CYS A 134 33.94 15.84 -11.37
C CYS A 134 32.47 16.07 -10.98
N LEU A 135 31.61 16.30 -11.97
CA LEU A 135 30.15 16.22 -11.78
C LEU A 135 29.67 14.81 -12.15
N PRO A 136 29.19 14.00 -11.19
CA PRO A 136 28.59 12.71 -11.48
C PRO A 136 27.09 12.91 -11.77
N GLY A 137 26.69 12.85 -13.04
CA GLY A 137 25.31 12.57 -13.44
C GLY A 137 24.16 13.36 -12.77
N ASP A 138 23.02 12.69 -12.58
CA ASP A 138 21.64 13.15 -12.82
C ASP A 138 20.94 14.17 -11.87
N PRO A 139 21.40 14.56 -10.66
CA PRO A 139 20.65 15.56 -9.87
C PRO A 139 20.98 17.02 -10.23
N TRP A 140 21.92 17.24 -11.17
CA TRP A 140 22.39 18.56 -11.58
C TRP A 140 21.88 18.90 -12.99
N TRP A 141 21.37 20.11 -13.19
CA TRP A 141 21.13 20.63 -14.54
C TRP A 141 21.63 22.07 -14.70
N TRP A 142 21.99 22.42 -15.93
CA TRP A 142 22.38 23.77 -16.29
C TRP A 142 21.15 24.62 -16.64
N ASP A 143 20.95 25.73 -15.93
CA ASP A 143 19.92 26.72 -16.27
C ASP A 143 20.52 27.80 -17.20
N GLU A 144 20.24 27.66 -18.49
CA GLU A 144 20.71 28.61 -19.52
C GLU A 144 20.21 30.04 -19.34
N ARG A 145 19.03 30.22 -18.71
CA ARG A 145 18.39 31.54 -18.56
C ARG A 145 19.06 32.34 -17.45
N HIS A 146 19.43 31.68 -16.37
CA HIS A 146 20.04 32.32 -15.20
C HIS A 146 21.55 32.11 -15.10
N LYS A 147 22.12 31.28 -15.99
CA LYS A 147 23.56 30.94 -16.06
C LYS A 147 24.10 30.34 -14.75
N THR A 148 23.30 29.47 -14.15
CA THR A 148 23.60 28.78 -12.88
C THR A 148 23.38 27.28 -13.04
N PHE A 149 24.18 26.46 -12.38
CA PHE A 149 23.80 25.07 -12.14
C PHE A 149 22.68 25.02 -11.10
N LYS A 150 21.78 24.05 -11.25
CA LYS A 150 20.69 23.81 -10.31
C LYS A 150 20.86 22.41 -9.74
N LEU A 151 20.83 22.30 -8.42
CA LEU A 151 20.77 21.02 -7.71
C LEU A 151 19.32 20.71 -7.37
N ASN A 152 18.87 19.53 -7.78
CA ASN A 152 17.57 19.00 -7.41
C ASN A 152 17.70 18.10 -6.17
N LEU A 153 17.32 18.64 -5.01
CA LEU A 153 17.35 17.91 -3.75
C LEU A 153 16.39 16.71 -3.76
N ALA A 154 15.32 16.76 -4.56
CA ALA A 154 14.40 15.64 -4.72
C ALA A 154 15.05 14.51 -5.51
N ALA A 155 15.70 14.82 -6.65
CA ALA A 155 16.42 13.85 -7.46
C ALA A 155 17.59 13.24 -6.69
N LEU A 156 18.35 14.05 -5.94
CA LEU A 156 19.41 13.56 -5.05
C LEU A 156 18.85 12.57 -4.01
N GLY A 157 17.69 12.86 -3.44
CA GLY A 157 17.01 11.95 -2.52
C GLY A 157 16.56 10.64 -3.20
N SER A 158 15.99 10.73 -4.40
CA SER A 158 15.61 9.57 -5.20
C SER A 158 16.82 8.67 -5.52
N ASP A 159 17.94 9.25 -5.94
CA ASP A 159 19.15 8.50 -6.32
C ASP A 159 19.75 7.76 -5.12
N LEU A 160 19.79 8.43 -3.96
CA LEU A 160 20.21 7.81 -2.71
C LEU A 160 19.29 6.66 -2.32
N ALA A 161 17.97 6.85 -2.44
CA ALA A 161 17.00 5.81 -2.18
C ALA A 161 17.19 4.62 -3.13
N LEU A 162 17.30 4.85 -4.44
CA LEU A 162 17.50 3.80 -5.45
C LEU A 162 18.73 2.94 -5.17
N GLY A 163 19.87 3.55 -4.82
CA GLY A 163 21.09 2.83 -4.45
C GLY A 163 20.99 1.98 -3.18
N LEU A 164 19.96 2.20 -2.36
CA LEU A 164 19.63 1.43 -1.16
C LEU A 164 18.53 0.40 -1.41
N LEU A 165 17.66 0.62 -2.40
CA LEU A 165 16.55 -0.26 -2.74
C LEU A 165 17.01 -1.57 -3.40
N GLU A 166 18.12 -1.56 -4.12
CA GLU A 166 18.73 -2.76 -4.70
C GLU A 166 19.34 -3.72 -3.65
N ARG A 167 19.38 -3.30 -2.38
CA ARG A 167 19.98 -4.07 -1.28
C ARG A 167 18.91 -4.84 -0.51
N ASP A 168 19.23 -6.09 -0.18
CA ASP A 168 18.38 -6.96 0.67
C ASP A 168 18.48 -6.54 2.15
N LEU A 169 17.88 -5.38 2.45
CA LEU A 169 17.86 -4.75 3.76
C LEU A 169 16.42 -4.44 4.16
N THR A 170 16.17 -4.49 5.47
CA THR A 170 14.91 -3.98 6.03
C THR A 170 14.79 -2.47 5.82
N GLU A 171 13.57 -1.91 5.84
CA GLU A 171 13.36 -0.45 5.74
C GLU A 171 14.19 0.30 6.79
N ALA A 172 14.26 -0.20 8.02
CA ALA A 172 15.09 0.38 9.08
C ALA A 172 16.59 0.38 8.72
N GLY A 173 17.10 -0.73 8.16
CA GLY A 173 18.48 -0.80 7.70
C GLY A 173 18.77 0.13 6.50
N LYS A 174 17.79 0.34 5.61
CA LYS A 174 17.89 1.32 4.53
C LYS A 174 17.94 2.75 5.07
N ILE A 175 17.13 3.07 6.08
CA ILE A 175 17.13 4.39 6.74
C ILE A 175 18.46 4.66 7.44
N GLU A 176 19.02 3.69 8.17
CA GLU A 176 20.33 3.85 8.80
C GLU A 176 21.45 4.13 7.78
N LEU A 177 21.46 3.41 6.65
CA LEU A 177 22.43 3.66 5.59
C LEU A 177 22.20 4.98 4.84
N LEU A 178 20.94 5.41 4.71
CA LEU A 178 20.61 6.74 4.19
C LEU A 178 21.21 7.83 5.07
N ASP A 179 21.08 7.72 6.39
CA ASP A 179 21.62 8.69 7.34
C ASP A 179 23.16 8.76 7.23
N VAL A 180 23.85 7.62 7.08
CA VAL A 180 25.31 7.58 6.82
C VAL A 180 25.68 8.26 5.49
N ALA A 181 24.91 8.04 4.43
CA ALA A 181 25.15 8.69 3.13
C ALA A 181 24.93 10.20 3.20
N LEU A 182 23.93 10.65 3.96
CA LEU A 182 23.65 12.07 4.20
C LEU A 182 24.75 12.73 5.03
N GLU A 183 25.32 12.05 6.03
CA GLU A 183 26.49 12.55 6.77
C GLU A 183 27.68 12.78 5.84
N TYR A 184 27.93 11.86 4.89
CA TYR A 184 28.97 12.05 3.88
C TYR A 184 28.68 13.27 2.98
N ILE A 185 27.45 13.42 2.49
CA ILE A 185 27.04 14.60 1.70
C ILE A 185 27.15 15.88 2.52
N GLU A 186 26.87 15.84 3.82
CA GLU A 186 27.05 16.98 4.71
C GLU A 186 28.51 17.44 4.74
N THR A 187 29.46 16.51 4.80
CA THR A 187 30.89 16.87 4.73
C THR A 187 31.23 17.56 3.41
N LEU A 188 30.68 17.10 2.29
CA LEU A 188 30.87 17.71 0.98
C LEU A 188 30.26 19.12 0.93
N PHE A 189 29.02 19.27 1.39
CA PHE A 189 28.33 20.56 1.43
C PHE A 189 29.04 21.58 2.33
N ARG A 190 29.54 21.14 3.49
CA ARG A 190 30.30 22.02 4.40
C ARG A 190 31.69 22.37 3.88
N SER A 191 32.27 21.53 3.02
CA SER A 191 33.53 21.83 2.33
C SER A 191 33.35 22.70 1.08
N CYS A 192 32.09 22.92 0.67
CA CYS A 192 31.75 23.78 -0.46
C CYS A 192 31.59 25.22 0.04
N ASP A 193 32.39 26.14 -0.49
CA ASP A 193 32.36 27.56 -0.10
C ASP A 193 31.04 28.27 -0.48
N THR A 194 30.22 27.67 -1.34
CA THR A 194 29.00 28.24 -1.91
C THR A 194 27.75 27.86 -1.13
N ILE A 195 27.71 26.66 -0.54
CA ILE A 195 26.60 26.27 0.32
C ILE A 195 26.85 26.90 1.68
N GLN A 196 26.09 27.94 2.00
CA GLN A 196 26.21 28.56 3.31
C GLN A 196 26.00 27.48 4.39
N PRO A 197 26.92 27.32 5.37
CA PRO A 197 26.89 26.21 6.30
C PRO A 197 25.56 26.03 7.06
N HIS A 198 24.81 27.12 7.24
CA HIS A 198 23.50 27.10 7.89
C HIS A 198 22.37 26.56 6.99
N LEU A 199 22.55 26.56 5.66
CA LEU A 199 21.59 26.01 4.69
C LEU A 199 21.80 24.51 4.44
N ALA A 200 23.02 24.00 4.62
CA ALA A 200 23.37 22.60 4.41
C ALA A 200 22.42 21.65 5.16
N ARG A 201 22.13 21.95 6.42
CA ARG A 201 21.19 21.16 7.24
C ARG A 201 19.77 21.15 6.66
N SER A 202 19.30 22.29 6.16
CA SER A 202 17.96 22.37 5.55
C SER A 202 17.90 21.62 4.22
N TYR A 203 18.98 21.59 3.44
CA TYR A 203 19.04 20.87 2.18
C TYR A 203 19.08 19.36 2.40
N LEU A 204 19.90 18.90 3.34
CA LEU A 204 19.98 17.50 3.74
C LEU A 204 18.65 17.00 4.29
N GLU A 205 17.93 17.82 5.08
CA GLU A 205 16.59 17.46 5.54
C GLU A 205 15.64 17.25 4.36
N LYS A 206 15.61 18.17 3.38
CA LYS A 206 14.77 18.01 2.17
C LYS A 206 15.16 16.79 1.33
N THR A 207 16.45 16.53 1.16
CA THR A 207 16.96 15.35 0.46
C THR A 207 16.59 14.06 1.19
N ARG A 208 16.73 14.05 2.52
CA ARG A 208 16.29 12.95 3.37
C ARG A 208 14.79 12.69 3.22
N GLN A 209 14.00 13.76 3.22
CA GLN A 209 12.55 13.67 3.05
C GLN A 209 12.17 13.04 1.72
N ALA A 210 12.80 13.47 0.61
CA ALA A 210 12.60 12.86 -0.71
C ALA A 210 13.04 11.39 -0.75
N ALA A 211 14.19 11.06 -0.18
CA ALA A 211 14.67 9.68 -0.10
C ALA A 211 13.74 8.78 0.71
N LEU A 212 13.19 9.26 1.82
CA LEU A 212 12.23 8.52 2.65
C LEU A 212 10.91 8.25 1.93
N ILE A 213 10.43 9.19 1.09
CA ILE A 213 9.26 8.97 0.23
C ILE A 213 9.53 7.77 -0.68
N TRP A 214 10.66 7.78 -1.41
CA TRP A 214 11.01 6.69 -2.31
C TRP A 214 11.26 5.37 -1.59
N ILE A 215 12.07 5.38 -0.53
CA ILE A 215 12.34 4.17 0.27
C ILE A 215 11.02 3.59 0.75
N ARG A 216 10.04 4.38 1.19
CA ARG A 216 8.75 3.85 1.64
C ARG A 216 7.85 3.41 0.49
N GLU A 217 7.67 4.23 -0.54
CA GLU A 217 6.85 3.88 -1.71
C GLU A 217 7.29 2.56 -2.37
N THR A 218 8.57 2.20 -2.23
CA THR A 218 9.16 0.98 -2.82
C THR A 218 9.60 -0.09 -1.78
N SER A 219 9.60 0.22 -0.48
CA SER A 219 9.79 -0.78 0.60
C SER A 219 8.50 -1.44 1.02
N PHE A 220 7.36 -0.83 0.69
CA PHE A 220 6.19 -1.65 0.40
C PHE A 220 6.46 -2.33 -0.93
N PRO A 221 6.14 -3.62 -1.09
CA PRO A 221 5.97 -4.12 -2.44
C PRO A 221 4.96 -3.15 -3.08
N THR A 222 5.43 -2.29 -3.99
CA THR A 222 4.58 -1.79 -5.06
C THR A 222 3.85 -3.02 -5.55
N ASP A 223 2.54 -3.08 -5.35
CA ASP A 223 1.68 -4.17 -5.78
C ASP A 223 2.07 -4.52 -7.22
N GLY A 224 2.92 -5.54 -7.30
CA GLY A 224 3.57 -5.96 -8.51
C GLY A 224 2.56 -6.85 -9.18
N LEU A 225 1.63 -6.21 -9.89
CA LEU A 225 0.44 -6.78 -10.53
C LEU A 225 -0.66 -7.19 -9.54
N GLU A 226 -1.86 -6.61 -9.73
CA GLU A 226 -3.13 -7.19 -9.28
C GLU A 226 -3.12 -8.70 -9.55
N THR A 227 -3.25 -9.48 -8.48
CA THR A 227 -3.28 -10.94 -8.55
C THR A 227 -4.71 -11.40 -8.79
N PRO A 228 -4.92 -12.60 -9.38
CA PRO A 228 -6.26 -13.15 -9.51
C PRO A 228 -7.03 -13.22 -8.19
N GLU A 229 -6.34 -13.47 -7.08
CA GLU A 229 -6.95 -13.50 -5.76
C GLU A 229 -7.54 -12.15 -5.35
N ASP A 230 -6.96 -11.05 -5.82
CA ASP A 230 -7.40 -9.68 -5.49
C ASP A 230 -8.71 -9.38 -6.22
N ASP A 231 -8.82 -9.81 -7.49
CA ASP A 231 -10.08 -9.77 -8.25
C ASP A 231 -11.20 -10.50 -7.47
N GLY A 232 -10.92 -11.73 -7.04
CA GLY A 232 -11.87 -12.55 -6.29
C GLY A 232 -12.34 -11.89 -4.99
N ARG A 233 -11.42 -11.31 -4.24
CA ARG A 233 -11.71 -10.62 -2.97
C ARG A 233 -12.49 -9.32 -3.20
N MET A 234 -12.16 -8.55 -4.23
CA MET A 234 -12.86 -7.31 -4.58
C MET A 234 -14.30 -7.56 -5.01
N LEU A 235 -14.54 -8.57 -5.87
CA LEU A 235 -15.89 -8.92 -6.32
C LEU A 235 -16.82 -9.27 -5.14
N VAL A 236 -16.30 -9.89 -4.08
CA VAL A 236 -17.09 -10.18 -2.87
C VAL A 236 -17.52 -8.91 -2.13
N ASP A 237 -16.69 -7.86 -2.12
CA ASP A 237 -17.07 -6.57 -1.54
C ASP A 237 -18.15 -5.88 -2.39
N GLU A 238 -18.16 -6.09 -3.71
CA GLU A 238 -19.23 -5.60 -4.58
C GLU A 238 -20.54 -6.36 -4.37
N ILE A 239 -20.48 -7.69 -4.42
CA ILE A 239 -21.65 -8.59 -4.32
C ILE A 239 -22.41 -8.39 -3.01
N ARG A 240 -21.71 -8.24 -1.88
CA ARG A 240 -22.39 -8.11 -0.58
C ARG A 240 -23.20 -6.82 -0.42
N ARG A 241 -22.94 -5.78 -1.24
CA ARG A 241 -23.68 -4.51 -1.19
C ARG A 241 -25.17 -4.73 -1.48
N ASP A 242 -25.49 -5.80 -2.20
CA ASP A 242 -26.86 -6.16 -2.55
C ASP A 242 -27.61 -6.91 -1.43
N GLY A 243 -26.98 -7.15 -0.27
CA GLY A 243 -27.62 -7.79 0.89
C GLY A 243 -28.01 -9.24 0.65
N VAL A 244 -27.21 -9.94 -0.15
CA VAL A 244 -27.40 -11.33 -0.59
C VAL A 244 -27.00 -12.34 0.48
N THR A 245 -27.52 -13.55 0.33
CA THR A 245 -27.09 -14.72 1.12
C THR A 245 -25.75 -15.25 0.64
N ALA A 246 -25.06 -16.04 1.47
CA ALA A 246 -23.79 -16.66 1.11
C ALA A 246 -23.92 -17.60 -0.12
N ASP A 247 -25.04 -18.32 -0.28
CA ASP A 247 -25.27 -19.17 -1.48
C ASP A 247 -25.43 -18.30 -2.75
N GLU A 248 -26.24 -17.24 -2.68
CA GLU A 248 -26.41 -16.29 -3.78
C GLU A 248 -25.09 -15.61 -4.13
N ALA A 249 -24.29 -15.24 -3.12
CA ALA A 249 -22.99 -14.61 -3.31
C ALA A 249 -22.00 -15.53 -4.03
N LEU A 250 -21.94 -16.83 -3.70
CA LEU A 250 -21.09 -17.80 -4.40
C LEU A 250 -21.50 -17.95 -5.87
N ILE A 251 -22.81 -17.98 -6.16
CA ILE A 251 -23.33 -18.05 -7.54
C ILE A 251 -22.98 -16.78 -8.32
N LEU A 252 -23.13 -15.61 -7.70
CA LEU A 252 -22.78 -14.33 -8.33
C LEU A 252 -21.28 -14.21 -8.57
N LEU A 253 -20.46 -14.62 -7.60
CA LEU A 253 -19.00 -14.63 -7.69
C LEU A 253 -18.54 -15.48 -8.87
N GLN A 254 -19.07 -16.70 -8.99
CA GLN A 254 -18.75 -17.58 -10.11
C GLN A 254 -19.07 -16.91 -11.46
N LYS A 255 -20.27 -16.34 -11.61
CA LYS A 255 -20.68 -15.66 -12.85
C LYS A 255 -19.79 -14.47 -13.20
N GLN A 256 -19.43 -13.66 -12.21
CA GLN A 256 -18.60 -12.48 -12.42
C GLN A 256 -17.15 -12.85 -12.77
N ILE A 257 -16.59 -13.88 -12.13
CA ILE A 257 -15.26 -14.40 -12.47
C ILE A 257 -15.26 -15.01 -13.87
N GLU A 258 -16.26 -15.82 -14.22
CA GLU A 258 -16.40 -16.36 -15.57
C GLU A 258 -16.47 -15.25 -16.62
N ALA A 259 -17.14 -14.13 -16.33
CA ALA A 259 -17.19 -12.97 -17.21
C ALA A 259 -15.85 -12.21 -17.27
N LEU A 260 -15.19 -11.99 -16.12
CA LEU A 260 -13.92 -11.28 -16.02
C LEU A 260 -12.80 -11.99 -16.79
N TYR A 261 -12.81 -13.33 -16.75
CA TYR A 261 -11.80 -14.17 -17.37
C TYR A 261 -12.22 -14.73 -18.75
N GLN A 262 -13.35 -14.30 -19.30
CA GLN A 262 -13.83 -14.73 -20.63
C GLN A 262 -13.06 -14.08 -21.80
N ASP A 263 -12.46 -12.90 -21.60
CA ASP A 263 -11.71 -12.20 -22.64
C ASP A 263 -10.19 -12.47 -22.52
N PRO A 264 -9.53 -13.06 -23.54
CA PRO A 264 -8.10 -13.30 -23.55
C PRO A 264 -7.21 -12.04 -23.64
N CYS A 265 -7.79 -10.84 -23.81
CA CYS A 265 -7.04 -9.57 -23.92
C CYS A 265 -7.37 -8.57 -22.80
N TRP A 266 -6.43 -8.38 -21.87
CA TRP A 266 -6.41 -7.22 -20.96
C TRP A 266 -5.98 -5.93 -21.71
N PRO A 267 -6.13 -4.71 -21.13
CA PRO A 267 -6.01 -3.41 -21.81
C PRO A 267 -4.71 -3.13 -22.57
N TYR A 268 -3.69 -3.98 -22.40
CA TYR A 268 -2.36 -3.84 -23.00
C TYR A 268 -2.05 -4.89 -24.09
N GLY A 269 -3.05 -5.64 -24.56
CA GLY A 269 -2.92 -6.53 -25.72
C GLY A 269 -1.99 -7.74 -25.53
N ARG A 270 -1.68 -8.13 -24.28
CA ARG A 270 -0.94 -9.36 -23.99
C ARG A 270 -1.90 -10.52 -23.71
N LEU A 271 -1.72 -11.62 -24.42
CA LEU A 271 -2.32 -12.92 -24.12
C LEU A 271 -1.80 -13.41 -22.77
N VAL A 272 -2.67 -13.43 -21.76
CA VAL A 272 -2.36 -14.01 -20.45
C VAL A 272 -2.60 -15.52 -20.51
N LYS A 273 -1.54 -16.32 -20.33
CA LYS A 273 -1.67 -17.78 -20.24
C LYS A 273 -2.30 -18.18 -18.89
N GLY A 274 -3.06 -19.28 -18.89
CA GLY A 274 -3.59 -19.89 -17.66
C GLY A 274 -4.85 -19.20 -17.10
N GLN A 275 -5.75 -18.71 -17.96
CA GLN A 275 -6.98 -18.06 -17.50
C GLN A 275 -7.84 -18.94 -16.60
N GLU A 276 -7.92 -20.25 -16.86
CA GLU A 276 -8.66 -21.18 -16.00
C GLU A 276 -8.06 -21.28 -14.59
N ASP A 277 -6.73 -21.35 -14.47
CA ASP A 277 -6.03 -21.37 -13.18
C ASP A 277 -6.21 -20.03 -12.44
N ARG A 278 -6.12 -18.91 -13.15
CA ARG A 278 -6.36 -17.59 -12.58
C ARG A 278 -7.82 -17.45 -12.09
N ALA A 279 -8.79 -17.82 -12.91
CA ALA A 279 -10.20 -17.81 -12.52
C ALA A 279 -10.47 -18.70 -11.30
N LEU A 280 -9.83 -19.88 -11.22
CA LEU A 280 -9.93 -20.76 -10.07
C LEU A 280 -9.34 -20.14 -8.80
N ARG A 281 -8.16 -19.51 -8.90
CA ARG A 281 -7.53 -18.79 -7.78
C ARG A 281 -8.36 -17.61 -7.30
N ALA A 282 -8.89 -16.81 -8.22
CA ALA A 282 -9.83 -15.74 -7.92
C ALA A 282 -11.07 -16.28 -7.19
N TYR A 283 -11.67 -17.36 -7.71
CA TYR A 283 -12.88 -17.94 -7.13
C TYR A 283 -12.63 -18.46 -5.72
N ASN A 284 -11.53 -19.19 -5.51
CA ASN A 284 -11.18 -19.72 -4.20
C ASN A 284 -10.96 -18.58 -3.19
N ALA A 285 -10.21 -17.53 -3.56
CA ALA A 285 -9.97 -16.39 -2.69
C ALA A 285 -11.27 -15.64 -2.32
N GLY A 286 -12.17 -15.46 -3.29
CA GLY A 286 -13.48 -14.87 -3.02
C GLY A 286 -14.38 -15.78 -2.17
N ALA A 287 -14.40 -17.08 -2.44
CA ALA A 287 -15.17 -18.05 -1.66
C ALA A 287 -14.70 -18.13 -0.19
N ASP A 288 -13.39 -18.15 0.04
CA ASP A 288 -12.80 -18.11 1.38
C ASP A 288 -13.23 -16.85 2.13
N ARG A 289 -13.29 -15.71 1.43
CA ARG A 289 -13.76 -14.43 1.99
C ARG A 289 -15.26 -14.45 2.30
N ILE A 290 -16.11 -15.06 1.46
CA ILE A 290 -17.53 -15.28 1.77
C ILE A 290 -17.69 -16.14 3.02
N ILE A 291 -16.92 -17.23 3.13
CA ILE A 291 -16.94 -18.13 4.28
C ILE A 291 -16.48 -17.39 5.55
N TYR A 292 -15.45 -16.56 5.46
CA TYR A 292 -14.99 -15.72 6.57
C TYR A 292 -16.12 -14.87 7.15
N PHE A 293 -16.83 -14.11 6.31
CA PHE A 293 -17.95 -13.28 6.78
C PHE A 293 -19.12 -14.12 7.29
N THR A 294 -19.38 -15.29 6.68
CA THR A 294 -20.43 -16.20 7.12
C THR A 294 -20.16 -16.79 8.51
N GLN A 295 -18.92 -17.20 8.78
CA GLN A 295 -18.52 -17.75 10.07
C GLN A 295 -18.59 -16.70 11.17
N LYS A 296 -18.30 -15.44 10.83
CA LYS A 296 -18.34 -14.33 11.76
C LYS A 296 -19.75 -13.99 12.24
N GLU A 297 -20.75 -14.07 11.36
CA GLU A 297 -22.17 -13.85 11.72
C GLU A 297 -22.76 -14.94 12.64
N LEU A 298 -22.09 -16.09 12.74
CA LEU A 298 -22.53 -17.23 13.55
C LEU A 298 -21.86 -17.29 14.94
N GLY A 299 -20.85 -16.47 15.19
CA GLY A 299 -20.10 -16.40 16.45
C GLY A 299 -20.49 -15.22 17.33
#